data_AF-A0A9E2XY09-F1
#
_entry.id   AF-A0A9E2XY09-F1
#
_cell.length_a   1.000
_cell.length_b   1.000
_cell.length_c   1.000
_cell.angle_alpha   90.00
_cell.angle_beta   90.00
_cell.angle_gamma   90.00
#
_symmetry.space_group_name_H-M   'P 1'
#
loop_
_entity.id
_entity.type
_entity.pdbx_description
1 polymer ?
#
loop_
_entity_poly.entity_id
_entity_poly.type
_entity_poly.pdbx_seq_one_letter_code
_entity_poly.pdbx_strand_id
1 'polypeptide(L)'
;MNGPRFARPSWTRRGVLQGSAAIIAGVYGLPWRVAHADEIPDQFDGSKFQLKAPEPNPKGGGVLRYGILMRPPHFDIHQAGTIATLGAMAPMFDNLVRHNPLDSGKTIIPDLAHSWEISKDGKTYTFFLRKGVQFHDGAELTADDVKATFDRIAKPPQGISIPRSILFKAVSEINAKDPYTVEFKLTEPRPKSFIMLAIASGWNVIVRKKTLEDNNYNLRKLTSYPGTGPFRTVRYVENEVRVVEKNPNYWNKGLPYLDGIEFYNLIPFSPELGSAILSGRCDYIRITDPVTARKAKDVPGLSTTAFNQSVIQGVWVNNKKKPFDDP
;
A
#
# COMPACT_ATOMS: atom_id res chain seq x y z
N MET A 1 -23.21 61.67 0.03
CA MET A 1 -22.56 60.61 -0.78
C MET A 1 -21.62 59.85 0.13
N ASN A 2 -22.04 58.70 0.64
CA ASN A 2 -21.26 57.86 1.55
C ASN A 2 -21.02 56.51 0.88
N GLY A 3 -19.76 56.20 0.52
CA GLY A 3 -19.35 54.91 -0.04
C GLY A 3 -19.29 53.79 1.01
N PRO A 4 -19.41 52.52 0.62
CA PRO A 4 -19.50 51.42 1.57
C PRO A 4 -18.14 51.11 2.22
N ARG A 5 -18.14 51.01 3.56
CA ARG A 5 -17.01 50.52 4.37
C ARG A 5 -16.94 49.00 4.27
N PHE A 6 -15.82 48.45 3.80
CA PHE A 6 -15.54 47.02 3.91
C PHE A 6 -15.14 46.68 5.36
N ALA A 7 -15.99 45.93 6.06
CA ALA A 7 -15.66 45.35 7.36
C ALA A 7 -14.67 44.18 7.16
N ARG A 8 -13.54 44.20 7.87
CA ARG A 8 -12.63 43.05 7.95
C ARG A 8 -13.28 41.97 8.84
N PRO A 9 -13.37 40.69 8.41
CA PRO A 9 -13.94 39.66 9.27
C PRO A 9 -12.97 39.33 10.41
N SER A 10 -13.41 39.51 11.66
CA SER A 10 -12.69 39.09 12.85
C SER A 10 -12.91 37.60 13.11
N TRP A 11 -11.97 36.77 12.66
CA TRP A 11 -12.00 35.34 12.98
C TRP A 11 -11.49 35.14 14.41
N THR A 12 -12.38 34.75 15.32
CA THR A 12 -11.98 34.35 16.68
C THR A 12 -11.48 32.89 16.67
N ARG A 13 -10.52 32.55 17.55
CA ARG A 13 -10.00 31.17 17.71
C ARG A 13 -11.11 30.11 17.85
N ARG A 14 -12.26 30.48 18.44
CA ARG A 14 -13.43 29.60 18.59
C ARG A 14 -14.19 29.39 17.27
N GLY A 15 -14.27 30.41 16.42
CA GLY A 15 -14.87 30.32 15.08
C GLY A 15 -14.07 29.45 14.11
N VAL A 16 -12.73 29.42 14.25
CA VAL A 16 -11.86 28.52 13.46
C VAL A 16 -12.03 27.05 13.87
N LEU A 17 -12.25 26.78 15.15
CA LEU A 17 -12.46 25.40 15.66
C LEU A 17 -13.86 24.85 15.38
N GLN A 18 -14.89 25.71 15.33
CA GLN A 18 -16.24 25.29 14.94
C GLN A 18 -16.44 25.24 13.42
N GLY A 19 -15.74 26.08 12.65
CA GLY A 19 -15.83 26.11 11.18
C GLY A 19 -15.05 25.00 10.48
N SER A 20 -14.04 24.41 11.11
CA SER A 20 -13.18 23.38 10.50
C SER A 20 -13.85 22.01 10.35
N ALA A 21 -14.86 21.69 11.16
CA ALA A 21 -15.61 20.43 11.03
C ALA A 21 -16.78 20.52 10.04
N ALA A 22 -17.41 21.70 9.90
CA ALA A 22 -18.64 21.85 9.12
C ALA A 22 -18.42 22.31 7.66
N ILE A 23 -17.33 23.03 7.36
CA ILE A 23 -17.08 23.55 6.00
C ILE A 23 -16.55 22.47 5.04
N ILE A 24 -15.99 21.38 5.54
CA ILE A 24 -15.50 20.26 4.70
C ILE A 24 -16.67 19.45 4.09
N ALA A 25 -17.87 19.47 4.67
CA ALA A 25 -19.00 18.71 4.13
C ALA A 25 -19.81 19.49 3.07
N GLY A 26 -19.95 20.82 3.24
CA GLY A 26 -20.86 21.63 2.42
C GLY A 26 -20.34 22.05 1.04
N VAL A 27 -19.01 22.17 0.87
CA VAL A 27 -18.41 22.68 -0.39
C VAL A 27 -18.29 21.60 -1.48
N TYR A 28 -18.45 20.31 -1.13
CA TYR A 28 -18.08 19.20 -2.02
C TYR A 28 -19.25 18.47 -2.67
N GLY A 29 -20.51 18.87 -2.45
CA GLY A 29 -21.66 18.25 -3.13
C GLY A 29 -21.76 16.73 -2.95
N LEU A 30 -21.09 16.17 -1.94
CA LEU A 30 -21.18 14.76 -1.62
C LEU A 30 -22.46 14.57 -0.80
N PRO A 31 -23.38 13.66 -1.20
CA PRO A 31 -24.45 13.27 -0.31
C PRO A 31 -23.82 12.77 1.00
N TRP A 32 -24.43 13.13 2.13
CA TRP A 32 -24.08 12.78 3.52
C TRP A 32 -23.78 11.28 3.80
N ARG A 33 -23.93 10.41 2.80
CA ARG A 33 -23.68 8.97 2.84
C ARG A 33 -22.31 8.53 2.31
N VAL A 34 -21.37 9.44 1.99
CA VAL A 34 -20.05 9.04 1.46
C VAL A 34 -18.96 9.05 2.53
N ALA A 35 -18.31 7.90 2.70
CA ALA A 35 -17.03 7.62 3.37
C ALA A 35 -17.04 7.07 4.80
N HIS A 36 -17.93 6.13 5.13
CA HIS A 36 -17.64 5.16 6.19
C HIS A 36 -17.00 3.92 5.56
N ALA A 37 -15.86 3.48 6.10
CA ALA A 37 -15.38 2.13 5.85
C ALA A 37 -16.45 1.15 6.39
N ASP A 38 -16.74 0.09 5.64
CA ASP A 38 -17.72 -0.89 6.08
C ASP A 38 -17.27 -1.54 7.39
N GLU A 39 -18.26 -2.00 8.18
CA GLU A 39 -18.00 -2.61 9.47
C GLU A 39 -17.18 -3.90 9.29
N ILE A 40 -16.14 -4.06 10.12
CA ILE A 40 -15.34 -5.27 10.11
C ILE A 40 -16.01 -6.30 11.01
N PRO A 41 -16.42 -7.46 10.47
CA PRO A 41 -17.04 -8.50 11.27
C PRO A 41 -16.02 -9.13 12.22
N ASP A 42 -16.49 -9.49 13.41
CA ASP A 42 -15.65 -10.16 14.42
C ASP A 42 -15.22 -11.54 13.97
N GLN A 43 -16.02 -12.21 13.16
CA GLN A 43 -15.68 -13.50 12.56
C GLN A 43 -15.92 -13.41 11.05
N PHE A 44 -14.95 -13.86 10.28
CA PHE A 44 -15.06 -13.90 8.83
C PHE A 44 -14.52 -15.23 8.31
N ASP A 45 -15.37 -15.98 7.59
CA ASP A 45 -14.96 -17.17 6.86
C ASP A 45 -14.81 -16.86 5.37
N GLY A 46 -13.57 -16.70 4.92
CA GLY A 46 -13.21 -16.52 3.52
C GLY A 46 -12.57 -17.75 2.89
N SER A 47 -12.80 -18.95 3.43
CA SER A 47 -12.26 -20.20 2.88
C SER A 47 -12.57 -20.41 1.39
N LYS A 48 -13.73 -19.93 0.93
CA LYS A 48 -14.16 -19.96 -0.48
C LYS A 48 -13.80 -18.69 -1.27
N PHE A 49 -13.21 -17.68 -0.63
CA PHE A 49 -12.88 -16.42 -1.28
C PHE A 49 -11.73 -16.60 -2.28
N GLN A 50 -11.95 -16.10 -3.49
CA GLN A 50 -10.94 -15.94 -4.53
C GLN A 50 -11.10 -14.54 -5.13
N LEU A 51 -10.01 -13.78 -5.17
CA LEU A 51 -10.00 -12.52 -5.90
C LEU A 51 -10.03 -12.83 -7.40
N LYS A 52 -10.97 -12.22 -8.13
CA LYS A 52 -11.15 -12.37 -9.57
C LYS A 52 -11.24 -10.99 -10.23
N ALA A 53 -11.10 -10.95 -11.55
CA ALA A 53 -11.39 -9.73 -12.30
C ALA A 53 -12.86 -9.34 -12.12
N PRO A 54 -13.18 -8.05 -12.13
CA PRO A 54 -14.58 -7.60 -12.15
C PRO A 54 -15.29 -7.98 -13.46
N GLU A 55 -14.53 -8.18 -14.54
CA GLU A 55 -15.03 -8.53 -15.86
C GLU A 55 -15.04 -10.05 -16.10
N PRO A 56 -16.07 -10.60 -16.78
CA PRO A 56 -16.33 -12.04 -16.83
C PRO A 56 -15.30 -12.83 -17.66
N ASN A 57 -14.66 -12.19 -18.64
CA ASN A 57 -13.69 -12.82 -19.55
C ASN A 57 -12.39 -11.99 -19.61
N PRO A 58 -11.59 -11.97 -18.53
CA PRO A 58 -10.36 -11.21 -18.49
C PRO A 58 -9.37 -11.76 -19.53
N LYS A 59 -8.75 -10.87 -20.30
CA LYS A 59 -7.72 -11.25 -21.27
C LYS A 59 -6.43 -11.60 -20.53
N GLY A 60 -5.95 -12.81 -20.75
CA GLY A 60 -4.64 -13.25 -20.28
C GLY A 60 -3.53 -12.95 -21.29
N GLY A 61 -2.30 -12.91 -20.78
CA GLY A 61 -1.09 -12.72 -21.56
C GLY A 61 -0.62 -11.27 -21.64
N GLY A 62 0.60 -11.11 -22.15
CA GLY A 62 1.22 -9.81 -22.42
C GLY A 62 2.04 -9.25 -21.25
N VAL A 63 2.85 -8.25 -21.57
CA VAL A 63 3.75 -7.58 -20.64
C VAL A 63 3.33 -6.11 -20.51
N LEU A 64 3.09 -5.66 -19.28
CA LEU A 64 2.80 -4.26 -19.00
C LEU A 64 4.10 -3.47 -18.81
N ARG A 65 4.35 -2.46 -19.63
CA ARG A 65 5.50 -1.54 -19.49
C ARG A 65 5.07 -0.32 -18.67
N TYR A 66 5.46 -0.28 -17.41
CA TYR A 66 5.04 0.74 -16.45
C TYR A 66 6.19 1.70 -16.15
N GLY A 67 6.03 2.98 -16.49
CA GLY A 67 6.89 4.05 -15.99
C GLY A 67 6.65 4.36 -14.50
N ILE A 68 7.61 3.98 -13.65
CA ILE A 68 7.58 4.30 -12.22
C ILE A 68 8.24 5.65 -11.93
N LEU A 69 7.70 6.34 -10.92
CA LEU A 69 7.96 7.75 -10.66
C LEU A 69 9.42 8.08 -10.40
N MET A 70 10.13 7.25 -9.65
CA MET A 70 11.51 7.52 -9.30
C MET A 70 12.17 6.24 -8.83
N ARG A 71 13.50 6.22 -8.88
CA ARG A 71 14.31 5.16 -8.28
C ARG A 71 13.95 5.00 -6.79
N PRO A 72 13.59 3.79 -6.34
CA PRO A 72 13.49 3.49 -4.92
C PRO A 72 14.83 3.70 -4.20
N PRO A 73 14.87 4.34 -3.02
CA PRO A 73 16.11 4.47 -2.24
C PRO A 73 16.62 3.12 -1.73
N HIS A 74 15.71 2.15 -1.56
CA HIS A 74 15.97 0.74 -1.25
C HIS A 74 14.67 -0.06 -1.49
N PHE A 75 14.75 -1.40 -1.39
CA PHE A 75 13.64 -2.32 -1.69
C PHE A 75 13.00 -2.98 -0.46
N ASP A 76 13.43 -2.61 0.75
CA ASP A 76 12.73 -2.96 1.99
C ASP A 76 11.40 -2.19 2.12
N ILE A 77 10.27 -2.85 1.87
CA ILE A 77 8.94 -2.23 1.90
C ILE A 77 8.62 -1.66 3.30
N HIS A 78 9.00 -2.35 4.38
CA HIS A 78 8.62 -1.94 5.73
C HIS A 78 9.33 -0.65 6.15
N GLN A 79 10.61 -0.51 5.77
CA GLN A 79 11.42 0.69 6.06
C GLN A 79 11.15 1.85 5.08
N ALA A 80 10.49 1.60 3.95
CA ALA A 80 10.39 2.59 2.87
C ALA A 80 9.34 3.67 3.13
N GLY A 81 9.70 4.94 2.96
CA GLY A 81 8.77 6.08 3.09
C GLY A 81 8.09 6.51 1.79
N THR A 82 8.43 5.90 0.65
CA THR A 82 8.02 6.39 -0.69
C THR A 82 7.30 5.33 -1.51
N ILE A 83 6.23 5.76 -2.19
CA ILE A 83 5.43 4.91 -3.08
C ILE A 83 6.27 4.30 -4.22
N ALA A 84 7.44 4.86 -4.52
CA ALA A 84 8.37 4.29 -5.50
C ALA A 84 8.79 2.87 -5.12
N THR A 85 9.17 2.63 -3.85
CA THR A 85 9.50 1.29 -3.37
C THR A 85 8.28 0.37 -3.44
N LEU A 86 7.11 0.86 -2.98
CA LEU A 86 5.89 0.05 -2.98
C LEU A 86 5.46 -0.33 -4.41
N GLY A 87 5.46 0.61 -5.35
CA GLY A 87 5.05 0.36 -6.73
C GLY A 87 5.94 -0.66 -7.45
N ALA A 88 7.25 -0.61 -7.20
CA ALA A 88 8.20 -1.54 -7.80
C ALA A 88 8.23 -2.91 -7.10
N MET A 89 7.84 -2.98 -5.82
CA MET A 89 7.96 -4.20 -5.01
C MET A 89 6.65 -4.94 -4.76
N ALA A 90 5.55 -4.22 -4.52
CA ALA A 90 4.29 -4.79 -4.05
C ALA A 90 3.73 -5.95 -4.89
N PRO A 91 3.85 -5.97 -6.24
CA PRO A 91 3.34 -7.11 -7.03
C PRO A 91 4.04 -8.44 -6.75
N MET A 92 5.14 -8.44 -6.01
CA MET A 92 5.89 -9.64 -5.62
C MET A 92 5.50 -10.16 -4.23
N PHE A 93 4.68 -9.44 -3.47
CA PHE A 93 4.33 -9.80 -2.10
C PHE A 93 2.81 -9.76 -1.89
N ASP A 94 2.34 -10.52 -0.92
CA ASP A 94 0.97 -10.43 -0.42
C ASP A 94 0.97 -9.95 1.04
N ASN A 95 -0.20 -9.52 1.50
CA ASN A 95 -0.45 -9.15 2.88
C ASN A 95 -1.10 -10.30 3.66
N LEU A 96 -1.22 -10.16 4.98
CA LEU A 96 -2.00 -11.11 5.79
C LEU A 96 -3.49 -11.06 5.40
N VAL A 97 -4.05 -9.86 5.37
CA VAL A 97 -5.35 -9.51 4.76
C VAL A 97 -5.11 -8.27 3.89
N ARG A 98 -6.02 -7.92 2.98
CA ARG A 98 -5.76 -6.79 2.07
C ARG A 98 -6.97 -5.87 1.89
N HIS A 99 -6.70 -4.63 1.54
CA HIS A 99 -7.73 -3.73 1.02
C HIS A 99 -8.27 -4.28 -0.30
N ASN A 100 -9.59 -4.24 -0.46
CA ASN A 100 -10.25 -4.68 -1.68
C ASN A 100 -9.93 -3.72 -2.85
N PRO A 101 -9.23 -4.18 -3.90
CA PRO A 101 -8.92 -3.30 -5.03
C PRO A 101 -10.14 -2.92 -5.86
N LEU A 102 -11.26 -3.65 -5.73
CA LEU A 102 -12.48 -3.45 -6.52
C LEU A 102 -13.41 -2.35 -5.98
N ASP A 103 -13.19 -1.89 -4.75
CA ASP A 103 -14.02 -0.86 -4.11
C ASP A 103 -13.22 0.37 -3.65
N SER A 104 -12.03 0.56 -4.23
CA SER A 104 -11.07 1.59 -3.84
C SER A 104 -10.51 1.42 -2.42
N GLY A 105 -10.45 0.18 -1.92
CA GLY A 105 -9.85 -0.17 -0.64
C GLY A 105 -10.71 0.11 0.58
N LYS A 106 -12.03 0.24 0.39
CA LYS A 106 -13.01 0.51 1.45
C LYS A 106 -13.22 -0.70 2.35
N THR A 107 -13.22 -1.90 1.78
CA THR A 107 -13.38 -3.14 2.53
C THR A 107 -12.05 -3.88 2.68
N ILE A 108 -11.96 -4.70 3.71
CA ILE A 108 -10.86 -5.64 3.92
C ILE A 108 -11.33 -7.02 3.48
N ILE A 109 -10.52 -7.66 2.64
CA ILE A 109 -10.78 -8.99 2.09
C ILE A 109 -9.63 -9.94 2.45
N PRO A 110 -9.86 -11.25 2.36
CA PRO A 110 -8.81 -12.25 2.54
C PRO A 110 -7.62 -12.06 1.59
N ASP A 111 -6.44 -12.40 2.08
CA ASP A 111 -5.21 -12.50 1.30
C ASP A 111 -4.48 -13.79 1.70
N LEU A 112 -3.32 -13.74 2.36
CA LEU A 112 -2.66 -14.95 2.88
C LEU A 112 -3.43 -15.63 4.01
N ALA A 113 -4.12 -14.86 4.85
CA ALA A 113 -5.17 -15.36 5.74
C ALA A 113 -6.48 -15.45 4.97
N HIS A 114 -7.10 -16.62 4.99
CA HIS A 114 -8.42 -16.82 4.40
C HIS A 114 -9.55 -16.41 5.35
N SER A 115 -9.32 -16.46 6.67
CA SER A 115 -10.33 -16.19 7.69
C SER A 115 -9.71 -15.49 8.90
N TRP A 116 -10.54 -14.84 9.72
CA TRP A 116 -10.12 -14.26 10.98
C TRP A 116 -11.22 -14.31 12.05
N GLU A 117 -10.78 -14.22 13.30
CA GLU A 117 -11.61 -14.07 14.49
C GLU A 117 -11.05 -12.96 15.40
N ILE A 118 -11.94 -12.12 15.92
CA ILE A 118 -11.64 -11.03 16.85
C ILE A 118 -12.36 -11.33 18.15
N SER A 119 -11.63 -11.37 19.26
CA SER A 119 -12.23 -11.60 20.58
C SER A 119 -13.20 -10.49 20.96
N LYS A 120 -14.21 -10.81 21.78
CA LYS A 120 -15.24 -9.86 22.24
C LYS A 120 -14.68 -8.64 22.96
N ASP A 121 -13.53 -8.78 23.61
CA ASP A 121 -12.83 -7.69 24.29
C ASP A 121 -11.95 -6.84 23.35
N GLY A 122 -11.86 -7.20 22.06
CA GLY A 122 -11.09 -6.50 21.04
C GLY A 122 -9.58 -6.58 21.21
N LYS A 123 -9.07 -7.52 22.03
CA LYS A 123 -7.65 -7.65 22.37
C LYS A 123 -6.93 -8.81 21.68
N THR A 124 -7.66 -9.74 21.07
CA THR A 124 -7.08 -10.90 20.40
C THR A 124 -7.60 -10.96 18.97
N TYR A 125 -6.68 -11.02 18.01
CA TYR A 125 -6.97 -11.19 16.59
C TYR A 125 -6.31 -12.47 16.12
N THR A 126 -7.11 -13.46 15.75
CA THR A 126 -6.65 -14.75 15.24
C THR A 126 -6.86 -14.78 13.74
N PHE A 127 -5.83 -15.15 12.99
CA PHE A 127 -5.88 -15.30 11.54
C PHE A 127 -5.55 -16.74 11.15
N PHE A 128 -6.31 -17.26 10.19
CA PHE A 128 -6.14 -18.60 9.65
C PHE A 128 -5.56 -18.52 8.25
N LEU A 129 -4.36 -19.09 8.09
CA LEU A 129 -3.55 -19.01 6.88
C LEU A 129 -3.99 -20.06 5.86
N ARG A 130 -3.86 -19.70 4.58
CA ARG A 130 -3.96 -20.66 3.48
C ARG A 130 -2.83 -21.68 3.58
N LYS A 131 -3.15 -22.94 3.33
CA LYS A 131 -2.16 -24.04 3.27
C LYS A 131 -1.51 -24.12 1.90
N GLY A 132 -0.24 -24.55 1.83
CA GLY A 132 0.47 -24.78 0.58
C GLY A 132 0.80 -23.51 -0.22
N VAL A 133 0.68 -22.32 0.37
CA VAL A 133 1.19 -21.09 -0.24
C VAL A 133 2.71 -21.15 -0.25
N GLN A 134 3.32 -20.88 -1.40
CA GLN A 134 4.78 -20.90 -1.55
C GLN A 134 5.32 -19.49 -1.75
N PHE A 135 6.47 -19.25 -1.13
CA PHE A 135 7.37 -18.19 -1.54
C PHE A 135 7.94 -18.49 -2.94
N HIS A 136 8.45 -17.47 -3.63
CA HIS A 136 9.00 -17.60 -4.99
C HIS A 136 10.18 -18.57 -5.11
N ASP A 137 10.84 -18.87 -3.99
CA ASP A 137 11.93 -19.85 -3.90
C ASP A 137 11.45 -21.27 -3.56
N GLY A 138 10.14 -21.49 -3.50
CA GLY A 138 9.51 -22.79 -3.25
C GLY A 138 9.30 -23.14 -1.77
N ALA A 139 9.79 -22.32 -0.84
CA ALA A 139 9.52 -22.55 0.58
C ALA A 139 8.03 -22.32 0.90
N GLU A 140 7.45 -23.16 1.76
CA GLU A 140 6.07 -22.96 2.21
C GLU A 140 5.98 -21.78 3.19
N LEU A 141 4.92 -20.98 3.06
CA LEU A 141 4.54 -19.94 4.00
C LEU A 141 3.92 -20.56 5.26
N THR A 142 4.38 -20.12 6.42
CA THR A 142 3.86 -20.54 7.72
C THR A 142 3.56 -19.35 8.64
N ALA A 143 2.88 -19.62 9.76
CA ALA A 143 2.63 -18.64 10.81
C ALA A 143 3.92 -18.04 11.41
N ASP A 144 5.04 -18.76 11.35
CA ASP A 144 6.34 -18.24 11.77
C ASP A 144 6.85 -17.09 10.89
N ASP A 145 6.54 -17.10 9.58
CA ASP A 145 6.88 -16.00 8.67
C ASP A 145 6.07 -14.76 8.97
N VAL A 146 4.77 -14.94 9.27
CA VAL A 146 3.88 -13.85 9.67
C VAL A 146 4.32 -13.28 11.01
N LYS A 147 4.62 -14.14 11.99
CA LYS A 147 5.15 -13.75 13.29
C LYS A 147 6.44 -12.95 13.15
N ALA A 148 7.45 -13.47 12.46
CA ALA A 148 8.73 -12.80 12.27
C ALA A 148 8.58 -11.44 11.54
N THR A 149 7.69 -11.39 10.56
CA THR A 149 7.34 -10.15 9.84
C THR A 149 6.78 -9.09 10.78
N PHE A 150 5.73 -9.43 11.53
CA PHE A 150 5.05 -8.44 12.36
C PHE A 150 5.78 -8.15 13.67
N ASP A 151 6.56 -9.08 14.22
CA ASP A 151 7.49 -8.80 15.32
C ASP A 151 8.51 -7.74 14.87
N ARG A 152 9.09 -7.90 13.68
CA ARG A 152 10.00 -6.92 13.09
C ARG A 152 9.33 -5.56 12.89
N ILE A 153 8.07 -5.51 12.43
CA ILE A 153 7.34 -4.25 12.23
C ILE A 153 7.00 -3.57 13.55
N ALA A 154 6.46 -4.32 14.52
CA ALA A 154 6.00 -3.79 15.80
C ALA A 154 7.16 -3.42 16.74
N LYS A 155 8.23 -4.20 16.71
CA LYS A 155 9.44 -4.03 17.53
C LYS A 155 10.69 -4.09 16.64
N PRO A 156 10.95 -3.04 15.83
CA PRO A 156 12.11 -3.02 14.94
C PRO A 156 13.42 -3.18 15.71
N PRO A 157 14.36 -4.05 15.26
CA PRO A 157 15.67 -4.17 15.89
C PRO A 157 16.44 -2.85 15.87
N GLN A 158 17.46 -2.73 16.74
CA GLN A 158 18.28 -1.53 16.82
C GLN A 158 18.89 -1.17 15.46
N GLY A 159 18.82 0.11 15.08
CA GLY A 159 19.32 0.60 13.79
C GLY A 159 18.37 0.38 12.60
N ILE A 160 17.23 -0.28 12.80
CA ILE A 160 16.19 -0.47 11.79
C ILE A 160 15.04 0.49 12.08
N SER A 161 14.68 1.31 11.10
CA SER A 161 13.58 2.28 11.24
C SER A 161 12.42 1.88 10.34
N ILE A 162 11.30 1.50 10.96
CA ILE A 162 10.04 1.16 10.28
C ILE A 162 9.01 2.23 10.63
N PRO A 163 8.65 3.14 9.70
CA PRO A 163 7.76 4.27 9.99
C PRO A 163 6.39 3.88 10.55
N ARG A 164 5.88 2.69 10.18
CA ARG A 164 4.56 2.20 10.62
C ARG A 164 4.57 1.44 11.95
N SER A 165 5.72 1.26 12.59
CA SER A 165 5.82 0.55 13.89
C SER A 165 4.88 1.15 14.95
N ILE A 166 4.67 2.46 14.89
CA ILE A 166 3.74 3.22 15.74
C ILE A 166 2.30 2.67 15.71
N LEU A 167 1.85 2.12 14.58
CA LEU A 167 0.50 1.56 14.41
C LEU A 167 0.30 0.28 15.23
N PHE A 168 1.40 -0.41 15.57
CA PHE A 168 1.38 -1.70 16.27
C PHE A 168 1.82 -1.58 17.73
N LYS A 169 1.90 -0.37 18.30
CA LYS A 169 2.30 -0.16 19.71
C LYS A 169 1.49 -0.94 20.73
N ALA A 170 0.20 -1.17 20.44
CA ALA A 170 -0.68 -1.93 21.32
C ALA A 170 -0.42 -3.44 21.24
N VAL A 171 0.27 -3.96 20.21
CA VAL A 171 0.56 -5.38 20.06
C VAL A 171 1.64 -5.79 21.05
N SER A 172 1.26 -6.55 22.08
CA SER A 172 2.18 -7.06 23.09
C SER A 172 2.90 -8.31 22.61
N GLU A 173 2.18 -9.22 21.96
CA GLU A 173 2.62 -10.56 21.62
C GLU A 173 2.00 -11.03 20.30
N ILE A 174 2.79 -11.75 19.50
CA ILE A 174 2.33 -12.45 18.30
C ILE A 174 2.71 -13.92 18.45
N ASN A 175 1.73 -14.81 18.40
CA ASN A 175 1.91 -16.24 18.61
C ASN A 175 1.61 -16.99 17.31
N ALA A 176 2.57 -17.79 16.85
CA ALA A 176 2.29 -18.86 15.88
C ALA A 176 1.80 -20.07 16.68
N LYS A 177 0.47 -20.29 16.72
CA LYS A 177 -0.13 -21.39 17.51
C LYS A 177 0.16 -22.76 16.89
N ASP A 178 0.18 -22.78 15.56
CA ASP A 178 0.48 -23.90 14.69
C ASP A 178 0.94 -23.32 13.32
N PRO A 179 1.36 -24.15 12.35
CA PRO A 179 1.88 -23.66 11.07
C PRO A 179 0.94 -22.74 10.28
N TYR A 180 -0.37 -22.76 10.55
CA TYR A 180 -1.39 -22.04 9.79
C TYR A 180 -2.29 -21.15 10.66
N THR A 181 -1.95 -20.94 11.93
CA THR A 181 -2.73 -20.08 12.84
C THR A 181 -1.81 -19.08 13.53
N VAL A 182 -2.10 -17.79 13.35
CA VAL A 182 -1.37 -16.69 14.00
C VAL A 182 -2.32 -15.84 14.85
N GLU A 183 -1.89 -15.54 16.07
CA GLU A 183 -2.67 -14.78 17.05
C GLU A 183 -1.91 -13.51 17.45
N PHE A 184 -2.54 -12.35 17.29
CA PHE A 184 -2.05 -11.06 17.76
C PHE A 184 -2.75 -10.72 19.08
N LYS A 185 -1.98 -10.48 20.13
CA LYS A 185 -2.49 -10.00 21.42
C LYS A 185 -2.16 -8.53 21.61
N LEU A 186 -3.13 -7.79 22.11
CA LEU A 186 -3.01 -6.38 22.41
C LEU A 186 -3.00 -6.13 23.93
N THR A 187 -2.22 -5.15 24.38
CA THR A 187 -2.22 -4.68 25.78
C THR A 187 -3.56 -4.04 26.16
N GLU A 188 -4.17 -3.34 25.22
CA GLU A 188 -5.42 -2.58 25.37
C GLU A 188 -6.24 -2.68 24.08
N PRO A 189 -7.58 -2.61 24.15
CA PRO A 189 -8.39 -2.66 22.94
C PRO A 189 -8.13 -1.42 22.09
N ARG A 190 -8.12 -1.62 20.77
CA ARG A 190 -8.11 -0.55 19.77
C ARG A 190 -9.32 -0.73 18.85
N PRO A 191 -9.80 0.34 18.18
CA PRO A 191 -10.86 0.17 17.18
C PRO A 191 -10.49 -0.93 16.19
N LYS A 192 -11.39 -1.90 15.95
CA LYS A 192 -11.13 -3.04 15.06
C LYS A 192 -10.66 -2.59 13.68
N SER A 193 -11.30 -1.54 13.15
CA SER A 193 -10.91 -0.88 11.91
C SER A 193 -9.46 -0.40 11.93
N PHE A 194 -8.99 0.20 13.01
CA PHE A 194 -7.62 0.69 13.10
C PHE A 194 -6.60 -0.45 12.96
N ILE A 195 -6.76 -1.56 13.70
CA ILE A 195 -5.83 -2.69 13.67
C ILE A 195 -5.88 -3.40 12.33
N MET A 196 -7.07 -3.69 11.83
CA MET A 196 -7.24 -4.42 10.58
C MET A 196 -6.76 -3.60 9.38
N LEU A 197 -7.01 -2.29 9.34
CA LEU A 197 -6.45 -1.41 8.29
C LEU A 197 -4.92 -1.32 8.38
N ALA A 198 -4.36 -1.31 9.59
CA ALA A 198 -2.91 -1.36 9.76
C ALA A 198 -2.35 -2.68 9.22
N ILE A 199 -2.93 -3.83 9.54
CA ILE A 199 -2.52 -5.14 9.01
C ILE A 199 -2.70 -5.21 7.48
N ALA A 200 -3.79 -4.67 6.95
CA ALA A 200 -4.13 -4.71 5.53
C ALA A 200 -3.30 -3.78 4.63
N SER A 201 -2.52 -2.88 5.24
CA SER A 201 -1.70 -1.91 4.54
C SER A 201 -0.65 -2.58 3.67
N GLY A 202 -0.55 -2.20 2.39
CA GLY A 202 0.48 -2.70 1.47
C GLY A 202 1.93 -2.44 1.92
N TRP A 203 2.15 -1.66 2.98
CA TRP A 203 3.45 -1.48 3.62
C TRP A 203 3.85 -2.59 4.60
N ASN A 204 2.91 -3.47 4.95
CA ASN A 204 3.06 -4.54 5.93
C ASN A 204 2.86 -5.90 5.26
N VAL A 205 3.58 -6.10 4.15
CA VAL A 205 3.57 -7.36 3.39
C VAL A 205 4.25 -8.46 4.18
N ILE A 206 3.93 -9.73 3.89
CA ILE A 206 4.60 -10.86 4.54
C ILE A 206 5.95 -11.13 3.88
N VAL A 207 6.98 -11.26 4.72
CA VAL A 207 8.34 -11.59 4.30
C VAL A 207 8.75 -12.91 4.95
N ARG A 208 9.46 -13.75 4.19
CA ARG A 208 10.00 -15.01 4.68
C ARG A 208 10.91 -14.78 5.89
N LYS A 209 10.68 -15.52 6.98
CA LYS A 209 11.47 -15.47 8.23
C LYS A 209 12.96 -15.67 7.96
N LYS A 210 13.31 -16.68 7.17
CA LYS A 210 14.70 -16.97 6.80
C LYS A 210 15.37 -15.77 6.10
N THR A 211 14.67 -15.08 5.21
CA THR A 211 15.19 -13.86 4.56
C THR A 211 15.50 -12.77 5.57
N LEU A 212 14.65 -12.62 6.60
CA LEU A 212 14.91 -11.67 7.69
C LEU A 212 16.15 -12.08 8.50
N GLU A 213 16.20 -13.34 8.94
CA GLU A 213 17.29 -13.86 9.79
C GLU A 213 18.65 -13.79 9.08
N ASP A 214 18.74 -14.28 7.84
CA ASP A 214 19.97 -14.29 7.04
C ASP A 214 20.55 -12.88 6.80
N ASN A 215 19.71 -11.84 6.91
CA ASN A 215 20.08 -10.45 6.66
C ASN A 215 20.10 -9.59 7.93
N ASN A 216 20.13 -10.20 9.11
CA ASN A 216 20.06 -9.49 10.40
C ASN A 216 18.90 -8.48 10.44
N TYR A 217 17.75 -8.89 9.89
CA TYR A 217 16.51 -8.14 9.76
C TYR A 217 16.58 -6.87 8.89
N ASN A 218 17.72 -6.56 8.25
CA ASN A 218 17.90 -5.37 7.44
C ASN A 218 17.89 -5.68 5.94
N LEU A 219 16.74 -5.46 5.29
CA LEU A 219 16.57 -5.76 3.86
C LEU A 219 16.97 -4.59 2.95
N ARG A 220 17.46 -3.46 3.48
CA ARG A 220 17.80 -2.28 2.65
C ARG A 220 18.89 -2.57 1.62
N LYS A 221 19.76 -3.55 1.90
CA LYS A 221 20.85 -3.95 1.00
C LYS A 221 20.38 -4.92 -0.10
N LEU A 222 19.21 -5.53 0.05
CA LEU A 222 18.69 -6.46 -0.93
C LEU A 222 18.03 -5.71 -2.08
N THR A 223 18.32 -6.16 -3.31
CA THR A 223 17.66 -5.68 -4.52
C THR A 223 16.48 -6.58 -4.92
N SER A 224 16.48 -7.84 -4.50
CA SER A 224 15.36 -8.76 -4.65
C SER A 224 15.37 -9.80 -3.52
N TYR A 225 14.20 -10.27 -3.15
CA TYR A 225 14.01 -11.34 -2.17
C TYR A 225 12.65 -12.02 -2.41
N PRO A 226 12.50 -13.30 -2.02
CA PRO A 226 11.31 -14.08 -2.31
C PRO A 226 10.10 -13.52 -1.54
N GLY A 227 9.02 -13.27 -2.27
CA GLY A 227 7.68 -13.02 -1.71
C GLY A 227 6.73 -14.15 -2.10
N THR A 228 5.44 -14.00 -1.83
CA THR A 228 4.38 -14.96 -2.20
C THR A 228 3.52 -14.49 -3.36
N GLY A 229 3.76 -13.25 -3.83
CA GLY A 229 2.86 -12.52 -4.71
C GLY A 229 2.76 -13.08 -6.13
N PRO A 230 1.87 -12.46 -6.94
CA PRO A 230 1.54 -12.92 -8.28
C PRO A 230 2.67 -12.80 -9.30
N PHE A 231 3.69 -11.99 -9.03
CA PHE A 231 4.87 -11.85 -9.89
C PHE A 231 6.15 -12.15 -9.13
N ARG A 232 7.23 -12.54 -9.82
CA ARG A 232 8.58 -12.72 -9.25
C ARG A 232 9.61 -11.96 -10.06
N THR A 233 10.68 -11.47 -9.40
CA THR A 233 11.76 -10.76 -10.11
C THR A 233 12.52 -11.71 -11.02
N VAL A 234 12.69 -11.32 -12.28
CA VAL A 234 13.59 -12.00 -13.24
C VAL A 234 14.90 -11.23 -13.37
N ARG A 235 14.79 -9.91 -13.52
CA ARG A 235 15.94 -9.02 -13.77
C ARG A 235 15.74 -7.69 -13.09
N TYR A 236 16.82 -7.14 -12.55
CA TYR A 236 16.86 -5.77 -12.08
C TYR A 236 18.15 -5.12 -12.57
N VAL A 237 18.01 -4.03 -13.33
CA VAL A 237 19.11 -3.14 -13.69
C VAL A 237 18.91 -1.83 -12.97
N GLU A 238 19.91 -1.45 -12.18
CA GLU A 238 19.86 -0.26 -11.36
C GLU A 238 19.63 0.99 -12.22
N ASN A 239 18.72 1.87 -11.77
CA ASN A 239 18.31 3.10 -12.45
C ASN A 239 17.66 2.93 -13.83
N GLU A 240 17.45 1.70 -14.31
CA GLU A 240 16.89 1.47 -15.64
C GLU A 240 15.54 0.73 -15.55
N VAL A 241 15.56 -0.56 -15.24
CA VAL A 241 14.37 -1.41 -15.34
C VAL A 241 14.35 -2.55 -14.32
N ARG A 242 13.17 -2.85 -13.79
CA ARG A 242 12.87 -4.11 -13.11
C ARG A 242 11.90 -4.92 -13.95
N VAL A 243 12.30 -6.14 -14.30
CA VAL A 243 11.47 -7.09 -15.02
C VAL A 243 10.96 -8.13 -14.04
N VAL A 244 9.64 -8.28 -13.97
CA VAL A 244 8.98 -9.33 -13.20
C VAL A 244 8.14 -10.19 -14.12
N GLU A 245 8.10 -11.49 -13.87
CA GLU A 245 7.27 -12.44 -14.59
C GLU A 245 6.19 -13.01 -13.69
N LYS A 246 5.14 -13.56 -14.29
CA LYS A 246 4.08 -14.28 -13.62
C LYS A 246 4.64 -15.40 -12.74
N ASN A 247 4.17 -15.47 -11.50
CA ASN A 247 4.44 -16.58 -10.60
C ASN A 247 3.55 -17.78 -11.00
N PRO A 248 4.11 -18.87 -11.57
CA PRO A 248 3.31 -20.02 -11.99
C PRO A 248 2.67 -20.76 -10.80
N ASN A 249 3.25 -20.60 -9.61
CA ASN A 249 2.80 -21.24 -8.38
C ASN A 249 1.95 -20.31 -7.50
N TYR A 250 1.43 -19.20 -8.05
CA TYR A 250 0.59 -18.29 -7.28
C TYR A 250 -0.62 -19.02 -6.68
N TRP A 251 -0.92 -18.71 -5.42
CA TRP A 251 -1.95 -19.41 -4.66
C TRP A 251 -3.36 -19.08 -5.17
N ASN A 252 -3.57 -17.86 -5.67
CA ASN A 252 -4.85 -17.47 -6.24
C ASN A 252 -4.93 -17.89 -7.72
N LYS A 253 -5.53 -19.05 -7.96
CA LYS A 253 -5.59 -19.68 -9.28
C LYS A 253 -6.32 -18.77 -10.28
N GLY A 254 -5.76 -18.66 -11.48
CA GLY A 254 -6.25 -17.79 -12.55
C GLY A 254 -5.63 -16.39 -12.55
N LEU A 255 -4.90 -16.00 -11.51
CA LEU A 255 -4.13 -14.76 -11.45
C LEU A 255 -2.61 -15.01 -11.46
N PRO A 256 -1.81 -14.00 -11.84
CA PRO A 256 -2.21 -12.79 -12.57
C PRO A 256 -2.58 -13.09 -14.03
N TYR A 257 -3.21 -12.13 -14.69
CA TYR A 257 -3.54 -12.22 -16.12
C TYR A 257 -2.34 -11.93 -17.03
N LEU A 258 -1.54 -10.92 -16.67
CA LEU A 258 -0.32 -10.57 -17.40
C LEU A 258 0.76 -11.65 -17.24
N ASP A 259 1.57 -11.83 -18.28
CA ASP A 259 2.77 -12.68 -18.25
C ASP A 259 3.91 -12.00 -17.51
N GLY A 260 3.93 -10.66 -17.47
CA GLY A 260 4.95 -9.90 -16.76
C GLY A 260 4.69 -8.41 -16.68
N ILE A 261 5.55 -7.72 -15.94
CA ILE A 261 5.57 -6.26 -15.83
C ILE A 261 7.02 -5.79 -15.94
N GLU A 262 7.25 -4.76 -16.73
CA GLU A 262 8.52 -4.04 -16.82
C GLU A 262 8.37 -2.67 -16.17
N PHE A 263 9.01 -2.46 -15.03
CA PHE A 263 9.02 -1.18 -14.33
C PHE A 263 10.21 -0.34 -14.80
N TYR A 264 9.95 0.66 -15.63
CA TYR A 264 10.95 1.60 -16.14
C TYR A 264 11.07 2.81 -15.21
N ASN A 265 12.29 3.17 -14.82
CA ASN A 265 12.52 4.39 -14.04
C ASN A 265 12.38 5.61 -14.95
N LEU A 266 11.21 6.27 -14.90
CA LEU A 266 10.92 7.45 -15.70
C LEU A 266 10.53 8.60 -14.78
N ILE A 267 11.39 9.62 -14.73
CA ILE A 267 11.19 10.77 -13.82
C ILE A 267 9.91 11.51 -14.23
N PRO A 268 9.02 11.88 -13.28
CA PRO A 268 7.76 12.52 -13.59
C PRO A 268 8.04 13.93 -14.12
N PHE A 269 7.17 14.41 -15.01
CA PHE A 269 7.30 15.73 -15.63
C PHE A 269 8.57 15.91 -16.50
N SER A 270 9.25 14.82 -16.88
CA SER A 270 10.37 14.86 -17.81
C SER A 270 9.92 14.70 -19.27
N PRO A 271 10.64 15.31 -20.24
CA PRO A 271 10.39 15.07 -21.66
C PRO A 271 10.54 13.60 -22.06
N GLU A 272 11.43 12.85 -21.40
CA GLU A 272 11.64 11.43 -21.64
C GLU A 272 10.38 10.61 -21.31
N LEU A 273 9.78 10.82 -20.13
CA LEU A 273 8.54 10.15 -19.74
C LEU A 273 7.40 10.49 -20.72
N GLY A 274 7.28 11.76 -21.10
CA GLY A 274 6.27 12.20 -22.07
C GLY A 274 6.45 11.54 -23.44
N SER A 275 7.68 11.46 -23.94
CA SER A 275 7.99 10.75 -25.18
C SER A 275 7.70 9.25 -25.08
N ALA A 276 8.07 8.62 -23.95
CA ALA A 276 7.89 7.18 -23.74
C ALA A 276 6.41 6.75 -23.79
N ILE A 277 5.50 7.51 -23.17
CA ILE A 277 4.06 7.21 -23.23
C ILE A 277 3.45 7.54 -24.61
N LEU A 278 3.80 8.69 -25.20
CA LEU A 278 3.22 9.13 -26.48
C LEU A 278 3.66 8.27 -27.68
N SER A 279 4.86 7.69 -27.61
CA SER A 279 5.39 6.77 -28.64
C SER A 279 4.97 5.31 -28.41
N GLY A 280 4.31 4.99 -27.31
CA GLY A 280 3.97 3.62 -26.95
C GLY A 280 5.18 2.77 -26.52
N ARG A 281 6.26 3.38 -26.02
CA ARG A 281 7.36 2.66 -25.33
C ARG A 281 6.95 2.24 -23.91
N CYS A 282 6.08 3.00 -23.26
CA CYS A 282 5.40 2.62 -22.03
C CYS A 282 3.89 2.56 -22.23
N ASP A 283 3.24 1.65 -21.51
CA ASP A 283 1.80 1.42 -21.57
C ASP A 283 1.05 2.18 -20.48
N TYR A 284 1.70 2.41 -19.34
CA TYR A 284 1.11 3.09 -18.20
C TYR A 284 2.12 3.98 -17.48
N ILE A 285 1.66 5.15 -17.06
CA ILE A 285 2.36 6.09 -16.18
C ILE A 285 1.36 6.66 -15.18
N ARG A 286 1.78 6.82 -13.92
CA ARG A 286 0.88 7.28 -12.85
C ARG A 286 0.73 8.80 -12.81
N ILE A 287 1.81 9.53 -13.08
CA ILE A 287 1.87 11.00 -12.96
C ILE A 287 2.60 11.54 -14.19
N THR A 288 2.03 12.58 -14.79
CA THR A 288 2.59 13.28 -15.95
C THR A 288 2.30 14.77 -15.89
N ASP A 289 3.02 15.56 -16.67
CA ASP A 289 2.75 16.99 -16.80
C ASP A 289 1.49 17.28 -17.65
N PRO A 290 0.87 18.46 -17.47
CA PRO A 290 -0.33 18.83 -18.23
C PRO A 290 -0.15 18.88 -19.75
N VAL A 291 1.06 19.13 -20.27
CA VAL A 291 1.31 19.19 -21.72
C VAL A 291 1.24 17.79 -22.31
N THR A 292 1.95 16.84 -21.71
CA THR A 292 1.89 15.42 -22.09
C THR A 292 0.47 14.88 -21.95
N ALA A 293 -0.23 15.20 -20.86
CA ALA A 293 -1.62 14.77 -20.66
C ALA A 293 -2.58 15.30 -21.74
N ARG A 294 -2.38 16.54 -22.24
CA ARG A 294 -3.18 17.06 -23.35
C ARG A 294 -2.88 16.31 -24.65
N LYS A 295 -1.60 16.16 -24.99
CA LYS A 295 -1.17 15.43 -26.20
C LYS A 295 -1.65 13.98 -26.22
N ALA A 296 -1.67 13.31 -25.06
CA ALA A 296 -2.10 11.91 -24.96
C ALA A 296 -3.57 11.72 -25.34
N LYS A 297 -4.43 12.74 -25.25
CA LYS A 297 -5.83 12.67 -25.69
C LYS A 297 -5.98 12.60 -27.21
N ASP A 298 -4.98 13.10 -27.93
CA ASP A 298 -4.96 13.13 -29.40
C ASP A 298 -4.30 11.87 -29.98
N VAL A 299 -3.72 11.01 -29.15
CA VAL A 299 -3.08 9.74 -29.57
C VAL A 299 -4.11 8.61 -29.51
N PRO A 300 -4.43 7.95 -30.65
CA PRO A 300 -5.35 6.82 -30.65
C PRO A 300 -4.89 5.71 -29.71
N GLY A 301 -5.82 5.22 -28.87
CA GLY A 301 -5.55 4.13 -27.92
C GLY A 301 -4.99 4.58 -26.56
N LEU A 302 -4.62 5.86 -26.40
CA LEU A 302 -4.29 6.41 -25.08
C LEU A 302 -5.51 7.00 -24.40
N SER A 303 -5.52 6.91 -23.08
CA SER A 303 -6.52 7.56 -22.23
C SER A 303 -5.85 8.25 -21.05
N THR A 304 -6.47 9.32 -20.57
CA THR A 304 -5.99 10.07 -19.42
C THR A 304 -7.10 10.16 -18.39
N THR A 305 -6.77 9.91 -17.13
CA THR A 305 -7.70 10.10 -16.02
C THR A 305 -7.11 11.06 -14.99
N ALA A 306 -7.97 11.94 -14.47
CA ALA A 306 -7.65 12.74 -13.30
C ALA A 306 -8.25 12.04 -12.08
N PHE A 307 -7.47 11.90 -11.02
CA PHE A 307 -7.93 11.31 -9.77
C PHE A 307 -7.40 12.10 -8.58
N ASN A 308 -8.21 12.17 -7.54
CA ASN A 308 -7.79 12.76 -6.28
C ASN A 308 -6.77 11.84 -5.61
N GLN A 309 -5.68 12.42 -5.14
CA GLN A 309 -4.66 11.71 -4.39
C GLN A 309 -4.79 12.03 -2.90
N SER A 310 -4.68 11.01 -2.05
CA SER A 310 -4.48 11.19 -0.60
C SER A 310 -3.03 11.59 -0.30
N VAL A 311 -2.56 12.67 -0.94
CA VAL A 311 -1.23 13.24 -0.76
C VAL A 311 -1.38 14.63 -0.17
N ILE A 312 -0.72 14.86 0.96
CA ILE A 312 -0.59 16.20 1.55
C ILE A 312 0.70 16.79 1.01
N GLN A 313 0.60 17.91 0.27
CA GLN A 313 1.75 18.74 -0.06
C GLN A 313 1.94 19.75 1.07
N GLY A 314 3.03 19.59 1.83
CA GLY A 314 3.35 20.43 2.98
C GLY A 314 4.70 21.12 2.83
N VAL A 315 4.80 22.31 3.41
CA VAL A 315 6.08 22.97 3.67
C VAL A 315 6.34 22.85 5.17
N TRP A 316 7.42 22.16 5.53
CA TRP A 316 7.85 22.03 6.92
C TRP A 316 8.98 23.02 7.20
N VAL A 317 8.75 23.93 8.14
CA VAL A 317 9.77 24.86 8.66
C VAL A 317 10.39 24.30 9.92
N ASN A 318 11.72 24.44 10.03
CA ASN A 318 12.44 24.00 11.21
C ASN A 318 12.28 25.04 12.33
N ASN A 319 11.29 24.84 13.19
CA ASN A 319 11.00 25.71 14.33
C ASN A 319 12.05 25.67 15.46
N LYS A 320 13.18 24.98 15.26
CA LYS A 320 14.34 25.02 16.15
C LYS A 320 15.45 25.96 15.65
N LYS A 321 15.23 26.68 14.55
CA LYS A 321 16.23 27.58 13.94
C LYS A 321 15.64 28.93 13.60
N LYS A 322 16.40 30.00 13.87
CA LYS A 322 16.09 31.37 13.44
C LYS A 322 15.89 31.49 11.92
N PRO A 323 14.94 32.32 11.44
CA PRO A 323 13.97 33.10 12.23
C PRO A 323 12.71 32.32 12.64
N PHE A 324 12.63 31.01 12.35
CA PHE A 324 11.42 30.21 12.53
C PHE A 324 11.25 29.64 13.96
N ASP A 325 12.18 29.93 14.87
CA ASP A 325 12.07 29.65 16.30
C ASP A 325 11.25 30.69 17.06
N ASP A 326 10.89 31.80 16.41
CA ASP A 326 9.95 32.82 16.91
C ASP A 326 8.54 32.57 16.30
N PRO A 327 7.54 32.17 17.11
CA PRO A 327 6.26 31.62 16.65
C PRO A 327 5.25 32.61 16.04
#